data_AF-A0A957Q9W4-F1
#
_entry.id   AF-A0A957Q9W4-F1
#
_cell.length_a   1.000
_cell.length_b   1.000
_cell.length_c   1.000
_cell.angle_alpha   90.00
_cell.angle_beta   90.00
_cell.angle_gamma   90.00
#
_symmetry.space_group_name_H-M   'P 1'
#
loop_
_entity.id
_entity.type
_entity.pdbx_description
1 polymer ?
#
loop_
_entity_poly.entity_id
_entity_poly.type
_entity_poly.pdbx_seq_one_letter_code
_entity_poly.pdbx_strand_id
1 'polypeptide(L)'
;YMPFMWVRVGLAQGEFALARGEFEQAIALLDELYGDMERAGIWYLRADVLQLEGRTLLKLGNIDEAREVLQAARTAAETLGLCRAAADLSRPA
;
A
#
# COMPACT_ATOMS: atom_id res chain seq x y z
N TYR A 1 21.26 0.96 6.09
CA TYR A 1 19.81 1.24 6.18
C TYR A 1 19.15 0.45 5.07
N MET A 2 18.27 -0.50 5.38
CA MET A 2 17.62 -1.38 4.39
C MET A 2 16.15 -0.95 4.22
N PRO A 3 15.81 -0.14 3.20
CA PRO A 3 14.48 0.47 3.08
C PRO A 3 13.34 -0.57 3.03
N PHE A 4 13.62 -1.75 2.47
CA PHE A 4 12.66 -2.86 2.35
C PHE A 4 12.17 -3.41 3.69
N MET A 5 13.03 -3.50 4.72
CA MET A 5 12.59 -4.05 6.01
C MET A 5 11.62 -3.12 6.73
N TRP A 6 11.88 -1.81 6.68
CA TRP A 6 11.04 -0.84 7.36
C TRP A 6 9.65 -0.75 6.74
N VAL A 7 9.52 -0.79 5.40
CA VAL A 7 8.20 -0.80 4.76
C VAL A 7 7.38 -2.02 5.18
N ARG A 8 8.02 -3.19 5.26
CA ARG A 8 7.32 -4.41 5.72
C ARG A 8 6.93 -4.35 7.19
N VAL A 9 7.75 -3.73 8.04
CA VAL A 9 7.40 -3.50 9.45
C VAL A 9 6.22 -2.54 9.56
N GLY A 10 6.22 -1.43 8.81
CA GLY A 10 5.10 -0.49 8.80
C GLY A 10 3.79 -1.13 8.32
N LEU A 11 3.82 -1.94 7.25
CA LEU A 11 2.67 -2.72 6.80
C LEU A 11 2.17 -3.68 7.89
N ALA A 12 3.06 -4.42 8.52
CA ALA A 12 2.69 -5.34 9.61
C ALA A 12 2.08 -4.60 10.82
N GLN A 13 2.58 -3.41 11.15
CA GLN A 13 2.03 -2.58 12.21
C GLN A 13 0.62 -2.07 11.86
N GLY A 14 0.40 -1.63 10.61
CA GLY A 14 -0.93 -1.24 10.11
C GLY A 14 -1.92 -2.41 10.13
N GLU A 15 -1.50 -3.61 9.71
CA GLU A 15 -2.33 -4.82 9.76
C GLU A 15 -2.70 -5.19 11.19
N PHE A 16 -1.74 -5.07 12.11
CA PHE A 16 -1.96 -5.36 13.51
C PHE A 16 -2.94 -4.38 14.16
N ALA A 17 -2.78 -3.07 13.91
CA ALA A 17 -3.71 -2.04 14.40
C ALA A 17 -5.13 -2.26 13.83
N LEU A 18 -5.24 -2.57 12.52
CA LEU A 18 -6.51 -2.94 11.89
C LEU A 18 -7.16 -4.15 12.58
N ALA A 19 -6.39 -5.20 12.85
CA ALA A 19 -6.88 -6.41 13.50
C ALA A 19 -7.37 -6.15 14.93
N ARG A 20 -6.80 -5.15 15.61
CA ARG A 20 -7.21 -4.72 16.96
C ARG A 20 -8.40 -3.76 16.98
N GLY A 21 -8.86 -3.29 15.83
CA GLY A 21 -9.90 -2.27 15.74
C GLY A 21 -9.39 -0.84 15.99
N GLU A 22 -8.07 -0.65 16.01
CA GLU A 22 -7.40 0.64 16.21
C GLU A 22 -7.33 1.37 14.85
N PHE A 23 -8.48 1.63 14.24
CA PHE A 23 -8.57 2.04 12.83
C PHE A 23 -7.94 3.40 12.54
N GLU A 24 -8.12 4.39 13.41
CA GLU A 24 -7.51 5.72 13.23
C GLU A 24 -5.98 5.64 13.32
N GLN A 25 -5.46 4.79 14.22
CA GLN A 25 -4.03 4.53 14.33
C GLN A 25 -3.50 3.80 13.10
N ALA A 26 -4.25 2.82 12.58
CA ALA A 26 -3.89 2.12 11.36
C ALA A 26 -3.79 3.08 10.17
N ILE A 27 -4.73 4.01 10.00
CA ILE A 27 -4.66 5.04 8.94
C ILE A 27 -3.42 5.90 9.12
N ALA A 28 -3.19 6.46 10.32
CA ALA A 28 -2.05 7.33 10.56
C ALA A 28 -0.69 6.66 10.24
N LEU A 29 -0.54 5.38 10.62
CA LEU A 29 0.65 4.58 10.32
C LEU A 29 0.82 4.37 8.81
N LEU A 30 -0.27 4.12 8.09
CA LEU A 30 -0.24 3.86 6.65
C LEU A 30 0.02 5.12 5.84
N ASP A 31 -0.53 6.26 6.26
CA ASP A 31 -0.27 7.58 5.66
C ASP A 31 1.20 7.99 5.81
N GLU A 32 1.75 7.82 7.02
CA GLU A 32 3.17 8.10 7.28
C GLU A 32 4.04 7.21 6.40
N LEU A 33 3.77 5.91 6.40
CA LEU A 33 4.49 4.93 5.60
C LEU A 33 4.40 5.23 4.10
N TYR A 34 3.24 5.63 3.61
CA TYR A 34 3.03 5.98 2.21
C TYR A 34 3.84 7.22 1.82
N GLY A 35 3.77 8.30 2.62
CA GLY A 35 4.54 9.52 2.36
C GLY A 35 6.05 9.29 2.41
N ASP A 36 6.48 8.39 3.28
CA ASP A 36 7.85 7.90 3.38
C ASP A 36 8.30 7.09 2.15
N MET A 37 7.44 6.21 1.66
CA MET A 37 7.70 5.43 0.44
C MET A 37 7.80 6.32 -0.80
N GLU A 38 6.93 7.33 -0.92
CA GLU A 38 7.00 8.32 -2.01
C GLU A 38 8.33 9.09 -1.97
N ARG A 39 8.76 9.56 -0.79
CA ARG A 39 10.06 10.23 -0.62
C ARG A 39 11.25 9.34 -0.95
N ALA A 40 11.15 8.04 -0.63
CA ALA A 40 12.20 7.06 -0.91
C ALA A 40 12.16 6.50 -2.34
N GLY A 41 11.16 6.87 -3.16
CA GLY A 41 10.98 6.33 -4.51
C GLY A 41 10.60 4.83 -4.52
N ILE A 42 9.95 4.34 -3.47
CA ILE A 42 9.54 2.95 -3.32
C ILE A 42 8.11 2.79 -3.84
N TRP A 43 7.99 2.42 -5.12
CA TRP A 43 6.69 2.31 -5.80
C TRP A 43 6.10 0.90 -5.78
N TYR A 44 6.92 -0.14 -5.59
CA TYR A 44 6.48 -1.53 -5.80
C TYR A 44 5.62 -2.13 -4.67
N LEU A 45 5.58 -1.49 -3.49
CA LEU A 45 4.72 -1.87 -2.35
C LEU A 45 3.54 -0.90 -2.16
N ARG A 46 3.40 0.09 -3.05
CA ARG A 46 2.39 1.16 -2.93
C ARG A 46 0.97 0.60 -2.97
N ALA A 47 0.75 -0.42 -3.80
CA ALA A 47 -0.53 -1.10 -3.89
C ALA A 47 -0.93 -1.77 -2.57
N ASP A 48 0.00 -2.40 -1.86
CA ASP A 48 -0.27 -3.09 -0.60
C ASP A 48 -0.66 -2.10 0.52
N VAL A 49 0.05 -0.96 0.62
CA VAL A 49 -0.27 0.09 1.60
C VAL A 49 -1.66 0.67 1.36
N LEU A 50 -1.95 1.08 0.12
CA LEU A 50 -3.26 1.63 -0.25
C LEU A 50 -4.38 0.60 -0.07
N GLN A 51 -4.12 -0.68 -0.34
CA GLN A 51 -5.14 -1.71 -0.15
C GLN A 51 -5.49 -1.90 1.33
N LEU A 52 -4.50 -1.83 2.21
CA LEU A 52 -4.69 -1.93 3.65
C LEU A 52 -5.40 -0.69 4.23
N GLU A 53 -5.05 0.49 3.75
CA GLU A 53 -5.69 1.76 4.12
C GLU A 53 -7.17 1.78 3.71
N GLY A 54 -7.46 1.42 2.45
CA GLY A 54 -8.84 1.30 1.96
C GLY A 54 -9.68 0.30 2.77
N ARG A 55 -9.10 -0.84 3.18
CA ARG A 55 -9.79 -1.79 4.08
C ARG A 55 -10.06 -1.20 5.46
N THR A 56 -9.15 -0.37 5.96
CA THR A 56 -9.29 0.31 7.26
C THR A 56 -10.39 1.36 7.20
N LEU A 57 -10.43 2.16 6.14
CA LEU A 57 -11.49 3.13 5.86
C LEU A 57 -12.88 2.48 5.75
N LEU A 58 -12.98 1.31 5.10
CA LEU A 58 -14.22 0.53 5.07
C LEU A 58 -14.69 0.12 6.48
N LYS A 59 -13.76 -0.17 7.40
CA LYS A 59 -14.09 -0.54 8.78
C LYS A 59 -14.54 0.64 9.62
N LEU A 60 -14.06 1.85 9.32
CA LEU A 60 -14.52 3.10 9.92
C LEU A 60 -15.85 3.59 9.34
N GLY A 61 -16.29 3.07 8.20
CA GLY A 61 -17.50 3.51 7.51
C GLY A 61 -17.29 4.66 6.53
N ASN A 62 -16.04 5.04 6.26
CA ASN A 62 -15.67 6.06 5.28
C ASN A 62 -15.69 5.45 3.86
N ILE A 63 -16.89 5.14 3.36
CA ILE A 63 -17.05 4.34 2.14
C ILE A 63 -16.54 5.06 0.89
N ASP A 64 -16.76 6.36 0.77
CA ASP A 64 -16.35 7.12 -0.43
C ASP A 64 -14.82 7.27 -0.49
N GLU A 65 -14.18 7.62 0.61
CA GLU A 65 -12.72 7.68 0.73
C GLU A 65 -12.08 6.31 0.51
N ALA A 66 -12.65 5.25 1.10
CA ALA A 66 -12.18 3.88 0.86
C ALA A 66 -12.25 3.50 -0.62
N ARG A 67 -13.29 3.93 -1.35
CA ARG A 67 -13.44 3.64 -2.77
C ARG A 67 -12.33 4.30 -3.58
N GLU A 68 -12.03 5.57 -3.31
CA GLU A 68 -10.96 6.29 -3.98
C GLU A 68 -9.60 5.64 -3.73
N VAL A 69 -9.30 5.32 -2.48
CA VAL A 69 -8.04 4.67 -2.08
C VAL A 69 -7.90 3.28 -2.70
N LEU A 70 -8.95 2.46 -2.70
CA LEU A 70 -8.93 1.13 -3.33
C LEU A 70 -8.80 1.21 -4.86
N GLN A 71 -9.36 2.24 -5.48
CA GLN A 71 -9.18 2.48 -6.91
C GLN A 71 -7.73 2.87 -7.23
N ALA A 72 -7.11 3.71 -6.41
CA ALA A 72 -5.69 4.03 -6.52
C ALA A 72 -4.80 2.79 -6.31
N ALA A 73 -5.12 1.94 -5.32
CA ALA A 73 -4.43 0.66 -5.08
C ALA A 73 -4.47 -0.24 -6.32
N ARG A 74 -5.64 -0.33 -6.97
CA ARG A 74 -5.83 -1.10 -8.19
C ARG A 74 -4.97 -0.57 -9.34
N THR A 75 -4.99 0.73 -9.61
CA THR A 75 -4.18 1.34 -10.67
C THR A 75 -2.68 1.14 -10.42
N ALA A 76 -2.23 1.20 -9.17
CA ALA A 76 -0.84 0.92 -8.81
C ALA A 76 -0.46 -0.55 -9.08
N ALA A 77 -1.32 -1.49 -8.71
CA ALA A 77 -1.10 -2.92 -8.96
C ALA A 77 -1.09 -3.27 -10.46
N GLU A 78 -2.01 -2.68 -11.25
CA GLU A 78 -2.07 -2.85 -12.70
C GLU A 78 -0.79 -2.33 -13.38
N THR A 79 -0.31 -1.15 -12.97
CA THR A 79 0.94 -0.57 -13.47
C THR A 79 2.13 -1.49 -13.19
N LEU A 80 2.21 -2.03 -11.98
CA LEU A 80 3.26 -2.97 -11.58
C LEU A 80 3.21 -4.26 -12.42
N GLY A 81 2.00 -4.79 -12.64
CA GLY A 81 1.77 -5.99 -13.45
C GLY A 81 2.22 -5.80 -14.90
N LEU A 82 1.89 -4.64 -15.50
CA LEU A 82 2.32 -4.28 -16.84
C LEU A 82 3.85 -4.14 -16.95
N CYS A 83 4.50 -3.50 -15.96
CA CYS A 83 5.95 -3.40 -15.93
C CYS A 83 6.64 -4.78 -15.84
N ARG A 84 6.11 -5.69 -15.03
CA ARG A 84 6.64 -7.06 -14.90
C ARG A 84 6.47 -7.85 -16.20
N ALA A 85 5.29 -7.80 -16.81
CA ALA A 85 5.05 -8.47 -18.09
C ALA A 85 5.95 -7.94 -19.22
N ALA A 86 6.19 -6.63 -19.27
CA ALA A 86 7.12 -6.03 -20.22
C ALA A 86 8.58 -6.47 -19.99
N ALA A 87 9.01 -6.59 -18.73
CA ALA A 87 10.34 -7.07 -18.39
C ALA A 87 10.56 -8.54 -18.83
N ASP A 88 9.57 -9.40 -18.64
CA ASP A 88 9.64 -10.81 -19.04
C ASP A 88 9.71 -10.98 -20.56
N LEU A 89 9.00 -10.13 -21.32
CA LEU A 89 9.07 -10.13 -22.80
C LEU A 89 10.40 -9.60 -23.35
N SER A 90 11.16 -8.83 -22.57
CA SER A 90 12.44 -8.22 -22.99
C SER A 90 13.66 -9.09 -22.72
N ARG A 91 13.51 -10.23 -22.02
CA ARG A 91 14.60 -11.20 -21.82
C ARG A 91 14.81 -12.02 -23.10
N PRO A 92 16.00 -11.98 -23.74
CA PRO A 92 16.30 -12.88 -24.85
C PRO A 92 16.35 -14.33 -24.33
N ALA A 93 15.75 -15.24 -25.10
CA ALA A 93 15.75 -16.68 -24.85
C ALA A 93 17.14 -17.32 -24.98
#